data_AF-A0A1V6CYT9-F1
#
_entry.id   AF-A0A1V6CYT9-F1
#
_cell.length_a   1.000
_cell.length_b   1.000
_cell.length_c   1.000
_cell.angle_alpha   90.00
_cell.angle_beta   90.00
_cell.angle_gamma   90.00
#
_symmetry.space_group_name_H-M   'P 1'
#
loop_
_entity.id
_entity.type
_entity.pdbx_description
1 polymer ?
#
loop_
_entity_poly.entity_id
_entity_poly.type
_entity_poly.pdbx_seq_one_letter_code
_entity_poly.pdbx_strand_id
1 'polypeptide(L)'
;MVKQKRKSAKMKTRMVLELLRGRTIEEVSREYQVTIADLTEWRTAFLKGGESGLKKRPDDSRYAEYERTVGRLQMEIELLKKKENSPGSVRGNSLRR
;
A
#
# COMPACT_ATOMS: atom_id res chain seq x y z
N MET A 1 23.79 -15.70 -15.88
CA MET A 1 22.72 -14.69 -15.72
C MET A 1 23.28 -13.51 -14.95
N VAL A 2 23.48 -12.35 -15.59
CA VAL A 2 24.03 -11.17 -14.91
C VAL A 2 23.01 -10.68 -13.89
N LYS A 3 23.37 -10.70 -12.61
CA LYS A 3 22.51 -10.30 -11.50
C LYS A 3 22.31 -8.79 -11.58
N GLN A 4 21.21 -8.33 -12.18
CA GLN A 4 20.89 -6.90 -12.25
C GLN A 4 20.82 -6.33 -10.83
N LYS A 5 21.72 -5.39 -10.53
CA LYS A 5 21.74 -4.66 -9.27
C LYS A 5 20.47 -3.81 -9.21
N ARG A 6 19.55 -4.11 -8.28
CA ARG A 6 18.29 -3.38 -8.13
C ARG A 6 18.55 -1.88 -8.01
N LYS A 7 18.08 -1.08 -8.98
CA LYS A 7 18.07 0.39 -8.87
C LYS A 7 16.96 0.81 -7.90
N SER A 8 17.25 1.77 -7.03
CA SER A 8 16.27 2.30 -6.08
C SER A 8 15.14 3.03 -6.82
N ALA A 9 13.96 3.11 -6.19
CA ALA A 9 12.82 3.83 -6.75
C ALA A 9 13.18 5.29 -7.10
N LYS A 10 13.89 5.98 -6.18
CA LYS A 10 14.37 7.36 -6.38
C LYS A 10 15.23 7.49 -7.65
N MET A 11 16.11 6.52 -7.90
CA MET A 11 16.98 6.54 -9.08
C MET A 11 16.19 6.28 -10.36
N LYS A 12 15.26 5.32 -10.36
CA LYS A 12 14.37 5.07 -11.50
C LYS A 12 13.54 6.32 -11.84
N THR A 13 13.00 6.99 -10.83
CA THR A 13 12.26 8.26 -11.00
C THR A 13 13.12 9.33 -11.65
N ARG A 14 14.37 9.52 -11.21
CA ARG A 14 15.28 10.49 -11.81
C ARG A 14 15.48 10.23 -13.31
N MET A 15 15.78 8.98 -13.69
CA MET A 15 15.97 8.61 -15.09
C MET A 15 14.71 8.86 -15.92
N VAL A 16 13.53 8.50 -15.41
CA VAL A 16 12.26 8.75 -16.11
C VAL A 16 12.00 10.24 -16.28
N LEU A 17 12.25 11.06 -15.25
CA LEU A 17 12.09 12.52 -15.35
C LEU A 17 13.04 13.14 -16.39
N GLU A 18 14.25 12.61 -16.52
CA GLU A 18 15.19 13.03 -17.56
C GLU A 18 14.66 12.71 -18.97
N LEU A 19 14.06 11.54 -19.18
CA LEU A 19 13.39 11.20 -20.44
C LEU A 19 12.20 12.13 -20.73
N LEU A 20 11.40 12.45 -19.71
CA LEU A 20 10.25 13.36 -19.86
C LEU A 20 10.68 14.82 -20.15
N ARG A 21 11.92 15.20 -19.82
CA ARG A 21 12.52 16.50 -20.16
C ARG A 21 13.13 16.54 -21.56
N GLY A 22 13.03 15.47 -22.33
CA GLY A 22 13.45 15.42 -23.73
C GLY A 22 14.80 14.74 -24.00
N ARG A 23 15.46 14.16 -22.98
CA ARG A 23 16.64 13.31 -23.22
C ARG A 23 16.25 12.04 -23.95
N THR A 24 17.13 11.54 -24.81
CA THR A 24 16.86 10.30 -25.56
C THR A 24 17.03 9.07 -24.66
N ILE A 25 16.37 7.97 -25.01
CA ILE A 25 16.44 6.75 -24.20
C ILE A 25 17.81 6.09 -24.30
N GLU A 26 18.51 6.28 -25.42
CA GLU A 26 19.86 5.81 -25.69
C GLU A 26 20.89 6.55 -24.82
N GLU A 27 20.77 7.87 -24.68
CA GLU A 27 21.63 8.68 -23.82
C GLU A 27 21.54 8.23 -22.36
N VAL A 28 20.31 8.13 -21.84
CA VAL A 28 20.05 7.74 -20.45
C VAL A 28 20.47 6.27 -20.22
N SER A 29 20.23 5.38 -21.19
CA SER A 29 20.65 3.98 -21.11
C SER A 29 22.16 3.84 -20.94
N ARG A 30 22.93 4.57 -21.77
CA ARG A 30 24.40 4.54 -21.74
C ARG A 30 24.96 5.17 -20.46
N GLU A 31 24.44 6.32 -20.05
CA GLU A 31 24.92 7.03 -18.86
C GLU A 31 24.70 6.21 -17.58
N TYR A 32 23.51 5.66 -17.41
CA TYR A 32 23.13 4.96 -16.17
C TYR A 32 23.42 3.45 -16.21
N GLN A 33 23.95 2.96 -17.34
CA GLN A 33 24.22 1.54 -17.62
C GLN A 33 23.00 0.66 -17.35
N VAL A 34 21.86 1.06 -17.90
CA VAL A 34 20.58 0.36 -17.80
C VAL A 34 20.07 0.04 -19.19
N THR A 35 19.30 -1.03 -19.34
CA THR A 35 18.81 -1.39 -20.68
C THR A 35 17.68 -0.44 -21.10
N ILE A 36 17.54 -0.25 -22.41
CA ILE A 36 16.41 0.50 -23.00
C ILE A 36 15.08 -0.16 -22.59
N ALA A 37 15.03 -1.49 -22.50
CA ALA A 37 13.86 -2.23 -22.05
C ALA A 37 13.45 -1.85 -20.62
N ASP A 38 14.41 -1.82 -19.69
CA ASP A 38 14.16 -1.42 -18.30
C ASP A 38 13.65 0.03 -18.22
N LEU A 39 14.28 0.95 -18.96
CA LEU A 39 13.86 2.36 -19.00
C LEU A 39 12.44 2.51 -19.56
N THR A 40 12.10 1.74 -20.60
CA THR A 40 10.76 1.74 -21.20
C THR A 40 9.72 1.22 -20.21
N GLU A 41 10.03 0.13 -19.50
CA GLU A 41 9.18 -0.43 -18.46
C GLU A 41 8.96 0.59 -17.33
N TRP A 42 10.03 1.21 -16.83
CA TRP A 42 9.92 2.18 -15.74
C TRP A 42 9.17 3.44 -16.15
N ARG A 43 9.36 3.92 -17.39
CA ARG A 43 8.59 5.05 -17.94
C ARG A 43 7.10 4.72 -17.97
N THR A 44 6.75 3.53 -18.47
CA THR A 44 5.36 3.06 -18.54
C THR A 44 4.73 2.96 -17.15
N ALA A 45 5.44 2.34 -16.20
CA ALA A 45 4.99 2.21 -14.82
C ALA A 45 4.83 3.58 -14.14
N PHE A 46 5.75 4.51 -14.37
CA PHE A 46 5.68 5.87 -13.82
C PHE A 46 4.49 6.66 -14.36
N LEU A 47 4.22 6.60 -15.67
CA LEU A 47 3.07 7.28 -16.28
C LEU A 47 1.74 6.72 -15.77
N LYS A 48 1.62 5.39 -15.65
CA LYS A 48 0.43 4.73 -15.08
C LYS A 48 0.22 5.12 -13.61
N GLY A 49 1.31 5.17 -12.83
CA GLY A 49 1.28 5.60 -11.44
C GLY A 49 0.88 7.08 -11.31
N GLY A 50 1.42 7.93 -12.18
CA GLY A 50 1.08 9.36 -12.26
C GLY A 50 -0.39 9.58 -12.57
N GLU A 51 -0.93 8.91 -13.59
CA GLU A 51 -2.37 8.96 -13.91
C GLU A 51 -3.22 8.52 -12.71
N SER A 52 -2.85 7.43 -12.05
CA SER A 52 -3.57 6.94 -10.87
C SER A 52 -3.51 7.91 -9.68
N GLY A 53 -2.39 8.61 -9.50
CA GLY A 53 -2.24 9.63 -8.46
C GLY A 53 -2.99 10.92 -8.73
N LEU A 54 -3.26 11.24 -10.00
CA LEU A 54 -4.06 12.40 -10.41
C LEU A 54 -5.57 12.16 -10.37
N LYS A 55 -6.01 10.89 -10.35
CA LYS A 55 -7.42 10.57 -10.13
C LYS A 55 -7.82 11.11 -8.75
N LYS A 56 -8.89 11.90 -8.71
CA LYS A 56 -9.56 12.26 -7.45
C LYS A 56 -9.82 10.95 -6.72
N ARG A 57 -9.09 10.73 -5.64
CA ARG A 57 -9.42 9.64 -4.75
C ARG A 57 -10.82 9.95 -4.18
N PRO A 58 -11.71 8.96 -4.03
CA PRO A 58 -12.97 9.12 -3.30
C PRO A 58 -12.77 9.41 -1.79
N ASP A 59 -11.72 10.15 -1.44
CA ASP A 59 -10.97 10.08 -0.19
C ASP A 59 -11.67 10.73 1.01
N ASP A 60 -11.19 10.30 2.18
CA ASP A 60 -11.53 10.70 3.54
C ASP A 60 -12.84 10.20 4.11
N SER A 61 -13.96 10.30 3.39
CA SER A 61 -15.27 9.90 3.96
C SER A 61 -15.35 8.40 4.30
N ARG A 62 -14.94 7.53 3.36
CA ARG A 62 -14.99 6.07 3.56
C ARG A 62 -13.91 5.59 4.53
N TYR A 63 -12.75 6.24 4.55
CA TYR A 63 -11.71 5.94 5.54
C TYR A 63 -12.19 6.28 6.95
N ALA A 64 -12.82 7.44 7.15
CA ALA A 64 -13.44 7.79 8.43
C ALA A 64 -14.61 6.85 8.80
N GLU A 65 -15.34 6.31 7.82
CA GLU A 65 -16.36 5.27 8.07
C GLU A 65 -15.75 3.93 8.51
N TYR A 66 -14.66 3.51 7.87
CA TYR A 66 -13.93 2.31 8.26
C TYR A 66 -13.29 2.46 9.64
N GLU A 67 -12.66 3.60 9.94
CA GLU A 67 -12.09 3.89 11.27
C GLU A 67 -13.17 3.87 12.37
N ARG A 68 -14.34 4.50 12.12
CA ARG A 68 -15.48 4.45 13.05
C ARG A 68 -15.98 3.02 13.26
N THR A 69 -16.03 2.22 12.20
CA THR A 69 -16.48 0.83 12.28
C THR A 69 -15.49 -0.03 13.07
N VAL A 70 -14.19 0.12 12.81
CA VAL A 70 -13.13 -0.58 13.55
C VAL A 70 -13.16 -0.21 15.03
N GLY A 71 -13.29 1.09 15.37
CA GLY A 71 -13.40 1.53 16.75
C GLY A 71 -14.62 0.95 17.47
N ARG A 72 -15.77 0.86 16.80
CA ARG A 72 -16.98 0.23 17.35
C ARG A 72 -16.76 -1.26 17.65
N LEU A 73 -16.19 -1.99 16.70
CA LEU A 73 -15.91 -3.42 16.85
C LEU A 73 -14.89 -3.68 17.96
N GLN A 74 -13.88 -2.82 18.12
CA GLN A 74 -12.94 -2.92 19.23
C GLN A 74 -13.63 -2.74 20.59
N MET A 75 -14.52 -1.75 20.73
CA MET A 75 -15.29 -1.57 21.97
C MET A 75 -16.16 -2.79 22.28
N GLU A 76 -16.82 -3.36 21.28
CA GLU A 76 -17.63 -4.58 21.45
C GLU A 76 -16.79 -5.77 21.92
N ILE A 77 -15.62 -5.98 21.31
CA ILE A 77 -14.66 -7.02 21.73
C ILE A 77 -14.24 -6.82 23.18
N GLU A 78 -13.89 -5.61 23.59
CA GLU A 78 -13.46 -5.32 24.97
C GLU A 78 -14.59 -5.55 25.98
N LEU A 79 -15.82 -5.18 25.65
CA LEU A 79 -16.99 -5.46 26.49
C LEU A 79 -17.27 -6.96 26.62
N LEU A 80 -17.17 -7.73 25.52
CA LEU A 80 -17.35 -9.17 25.52
C LEU A 80 -16.27 -9.87 26.36
N LYS A 81 -14.99 -9.52 26.16
CA LYS A 81 -13.88 -10.03 26.99
C LYS A 81 -14.06 -9.70 28.46
N LYS A 82 -14.51 -8.49 28.79
CA LYS A 82 -14.79 -8.10 30.17
C LYS A 82 -15.94 -8.89 30.76
N LYS A 83 -16.96 -9.24 29.98
CA LYS A 83 -18.08 -10.09 30.42
C LYS A 83 -17.63 -11.52 30.70
N GLU A 84 -16.81 -12.11 29.84
CA GLU A 84 -16.22 -13.45 30.06
C GLU A 84 -15.31 -13.49 31.29
N ASN A 85 -14.49 -12.45 31.49
CA ASN A 85 -13.55 -12.36 32.60
C ASN A 85 -14.20 -11.84 33.91
N SER A 86 -15.49 -11.47 33.89
CA SER A 86 -16.18 -11.02 35.10
C SER A 86 -16.65 -12.25 35.91
N PRO A 87 -16.34 -12.35 37.22
CA PRO A 87 -16.59 -13.54 38.06
C PRO A 87 -18.08 -13.87 38.33
N GLY A 88 -19.01 -13.34 37.53
CA GLY A 88 -20.44 -13.58 37.61
C GLY A 88 -21.02 -14.55 36.56
N SER A 89 -20.24 -15.03 35.57
CA SER A 89 -20.76 -15.93 34.51
C SER A 89 -20.82 -17.41 34.93
N VAL A 90 -20.40 -17.75 36.15
CA VAL A 90 -20.64 -19.09 36.72
C VAL A 90 -21.89 -19.02 37.59
N ARG A 91 -23.06 -19.34 37.02
CA ARG A 91 -24.15 -20.02 37.73
C ARG A 91 -25.31 -20.35 36.80
N GLY A 92 -25.59 -21.64 36.65
CA GLY A 92 -26.92 -22.11 36.27
C GLY A 92 -26.99 -23.26 35.27
N ASN A 93 -26.23 -24.34 35.47
CA ASN A 93 -26.76 -25.65 35.06
C ASN A 93 -26.26 -26.76 35.98
N SER A 94 -26.80 -26.79 37.19
CA SER A 94 -26.91 -28.00 37.99
C SER A 94 -28.39 -28.27 38.25
N LEU A 95 -28.76 -29.55 38.17
CA LEU A 95 -30.05 -30.15 38.52
C LEU A 95 -31.09 -30.22 37.39
N ARG A 96 -30.92 -31.23 36.53
CA ARG A 96 -32.07 -32.09 36.18
C ARG A 96 -31.80 -33.48 36.76
N ARG A 97 -32.68 -33.87 37.69
CA ARG A 97 -32.92 -35.26 38.09
C ARG A 97 -33.36 -36.08 36.90
#